data_AF-A0AAE3Y1Z6-F1
#
_entry.id   AF-A0AAE3Y1Z6-F1
#
_cell.length_a   1.000
_cell.length_b   1.000
_cell.length_c   1.000
_cell.angle_alpha   90.00
_cell.angle_beta   90.00
_cell.angle_gamma   90.00
#
_symmetry.space_group_name_H-M   'P 1'
#
loop_
_entity.id
_entity.type
_entity.pdbx_description
1 polymer ?
#
loop_
_entity_poly.entity_id
_entity_poly.type
_entity_poly.pdbx_seq_one_letter_code
_entity_poly.pdbx_strand_id
1 'polypeptide(L)'
;MMMLALAFGTALAVGPAWSEEPEAAVPSSVARGVRLFDGAEPLAGTLSGHNAPLPSAATRCIQCHAGPGRSAAAVPGFAPPLDRRQLRETLPRRGGPPVAYERASFCRTLRTGVDPAHVTLPRAMPRFDADDGQCAALWDYLTQAPSE
;
A
#
# COMPACT_ATOMS: atom_id res chain seq x y z
N MET A 1 37.38 -4.67 73.26
CA MET A 1 36.36 -5.63 72.78
C MET A 1 36.48 -5.67 71.26
N MET A 2 36.59 -6.87 70.71
CA MET A 2 37.14 -7.21 69.39
C MET A 2 36.32 -6.65 68.19
N MET A 3 37.03 -6.17 67.16
CA MET A 3 36.54 -6.09 65.77
C MET A 3 36.29 -7.50 65.25
N LEU A 4 35.23 -7.69 64.45
CA LEU A 4 35.24 -8.67 63.36
C LEU A 4 34.24 -8.26 62.26
N ALA A 5 34.78 -8.04 61.08
CA ALA A 5 34.07 -7.74 59.84
C ALA A 5 33.57 -9.03 59.18
N LEU A 6 32.43 -8.97 58.48
CA LEU A 6 32.02 -9.96 57.49
C LEU A 6 31.39 -9.24 56.30
N ALA A 7 32.14 -9.25 55.21
CA ALA A 7 31.74 -8.79 53.88
C ALA A 7 30.90 -9.87 53.18
N PHE A 8 29.83 -9.47 52.51
CA PHE A 8 29.16 -10.29 51.50
C PHE A 8 29.07 -9.50 50.20
N GLY A 9 29.79 -10.00 49.19
CA GLY A 9 29.90 -9.40 47.87
C GLY A 9 28.58 -9.48 47.10
N THR A 10 28.24 -8.37 46.44
CA THR A 10 27.15 -8.29 45.50
C THR A 10 27.59 -8.86 44.15
N ALA A 11 26.97 -9.97 43.74
CA ALA A 11 27.16 -10.55 42.42
C ALA A 11 26.54 -9.65 41.34
N LEU A 12 27.38 -9.15 40.42
CA LEU A 12 26.93 -8.45 39.22
C LEU A 12 26.44 -9.49 38.20
N ALA A 13 25.14 -9.67 38.10
CA ALA A 13 24.53 -10.39 36.99
C ALA A 13 24.55 -9.50 35.73
N VAL A 14 25.57 -9.68 34.89
CA VAL A 14 25.58 -9.14 33.52
C VAL A 14 24.66 -10.02 32.68
N GLY A 15 23.39 -9.64 32.60
CA GLY A 15 22.47 -10.21 31.62
C GLY A 15 22.89 -9.80 30.21
N PRO A 16 22.73 -10.67 29.20
CA PRO A 16 23.02 -10.29 27.82
C PRO A 16 22.08 -9.14 27.43
N ALA A 17 22.67 -8.01 27.04
CA ALA A 17 21.95 -6.95 26.36
C ALA A 17 21.55 -7.49 24.98
N TRP A 18 20.37 -8.09 24.91
CA TRP A 18 19.71 -8.31 23.63
C TRP A 18 19.29 -6.93 23.15
N SER A 19 20.07 -6.39 22.22
CA SER A 19 19.65 -5.25 21.42
C SER A 19 18.39 -5.68 20.69
N GLU A 20 17.24 -5.15 21.09
CA GLU A 20 16.07 -5.10 20.23
C GLU A 20 16.50 -4.25 19.02
N GLU A 21 16.84 -4.91 17.90
CA GLU A 21 16.99 -4.21 16.63
C GLU A 21 15.67 -3.46 16.39
N PRO A 22 15.70 -2.13 16.15
CA PRO A 22 14.48 -1.41 15.89
C PRO A 22 13.84 -2.01 14.65
N GLU A 23 12.69 -2.68 14.83
CA GLU A 23 11.83 -3.11 13.73
C GLU A 23 11.69 -1.93 12.78
N ALA A 24 12.14 -2.09 11.53
CA ALA A 24 12.27 -0.98 10.60
C ALA A 24 10.92 -0.27 10.47
N ALA A 25 10.84 0.98 10.93
CA ALA A 25 9.59 1.73 10.94
C ALA A 25 9.05 1.84 9.50
N VAL A 26 7.80 1.44 9.28
CA VAL A 26 7.14 1.57 7.98
C VAL A 26 7.20 3.04 7.54
N PRO A 27 7.69 3.35 6.33
CA PRO A 27 7.75 4.73 5.86
C PRO A 27 6.39 5.41 5.92
N SER A 28 6.35 6.68 6.32
CA SER A 28 5.09 7.42 6.51
C SER A 28 4.22 7.48 5.25
N SER A 29 4.84 7.49 4.06
CA SER A 29 4.12 7.44 2.78
C SER A 29 3.43 6.10 2.54
N VAL A 30 4.09 4.99 2.88
CA VAL A 30 3.53 3.64 2.79
C VAL A 30 2.34 3.50 3.75
N ALA A 31 2.49 3.95 5.00
CA ALA A 31 1.41 3.93 5.98
C ALA A 31 0.19 4.77 5.53
N ARG A 32 0.43 5.91 4.86
CA ARG A 32 -0.65 6.69 4.23
C ARG A 32 -1.28 5.94 3.05
N GLY A 33 -0.48 5.30 2.21
CA GLY A 33 -0.95 4.48 1.09
C GLY A 33 -1.90 3.36 1.53
N VAL A 34 -1.60 2.70 2.66
CA VAL A 34 -2.50 1.70 3.28
C VAL A 34 -3.86 2.32 3.60
N ARG A 35 -3.89 3.48 4.28
CA ARG A 35 -5.13 4.17 4.65
C ARG A 35 -5.96 4.61 3.44
N LEU A 36 -5.30 5.00 2.35
CA LEU A 36 -6.00 5.33 1.10
C LEU A 36 -6.57 4.08 0.43
N PHE A 37 -5.83 2.97 0.46
CA PHE A 37 -6.25 1.70 -0.15
C PHE A 37 -7.42 1.05 0.59
N ASP A 38 -7.38 1.05 1.92
CA ASP A 38 -8.44 0.49 2.78
C ASP A 38 -9.64 1.45 2.99
N GLY A 39 -9.45 2.74 2.68
CA GLY A 39 -10.47 3.78 2.79
C GLY A 39 -10.59 4.42 4.16
N ALA A 40 -9.62 4.26 5.07
CA ALA A 40 -9.50 5.02 6.30
C ALA A 40 -9.17 6.51 6.03
N GLU A 41 -8.40 6.78 4.97
CA GLU A 41 -8.28 8.11 4.37
C GLU A 41 -9.16 8.12 3.10
N PRO A 42 -10.16 9.03 3.00
CA PRO A 42 -11.08 9.02 1.89
C PRO A 42 -10.39 9.47 0.59
N LEU A 43 -10.71 8.76 -0.49
CA LEU A 43 -10.34 9.16 -1.85
C LEU A 43 -11.62 9.34 -2.68
N ALA A 44 -11.91 10.58 -3.05
CA ALA A 44 -13.09 10.90 -3.85
C ALA A 44 -12.95 10.31 -5.26
N GLY A 45 -14.04 9.77 -5.79
CA GLY A 45 -14.05 9.24 -7.14
C GLY A 45 -15.46 9.14 -7.73
N THR A 46 -15.50 9.14 -9.05
CA THR A 46 -16.75 9.14 -9.84
C THR A 46 -16.69 8.02 -10.87
N LEU A 47 -17.81 7.34 -11.12
CA LEU A 47 -17.88 6.36 -12.21
C LEU A 47 -17.90 7.05 -13.57
N SER A 48 -17.25 6.46 -14.56
CA SER A 48 -17.27 6.98 -15.93
C SER A 48 -18.70 7.06 -16.47
N GLY A 49 -19.12 8.24 -16.91
CA GLY A 49 -20.49 8.49 -17.38
C GLY A 49 -21.46 8.97 -16.29
N HIS A 50 -20.99 9.14 -15.05
CA HIS A 50 -21.73 9.72 -13.94
C HIS A 50 -21.13 11.08 -13.55
N ASN A 51 -21.94 11.95 -12.98
CA ASN A 51 -21.57 13.30 -12.56
C ASN A 51 -21.57 13.49 -11.04
N ALA A 52 -22.02 12.49 -10.27
CA ALA A 52 -22.03 12.54 -8.82
C ALA A 52 -20.87 11.72 -8.24
N PRO A 53 -20.17 12.23 -7.20
CA PRO A 53 -19.17 11.45 -6.51
C PRO A 53 -19.80 10.24 -5.82
N LEU A 54 -19.06 9.14 -5.80
CA LEU A 54 -19.46 7.94 -5.08
C LEU A 54 -19.35 8.15 -3.56
N PRO A 55 -20.17 7.43 -2.75
CA PRO A 55 -19.93 7.33 -1.32
C PRO A 55 -18.52 6.78 -1.03
N SER A 56 -17.88 7.25 0.05
CA SER A 56 -16.51 6.84 0.40
C SER A 56 -16.34 5.33 0.59
N ALA A 57 -17.39 4.62 1.00
CA ALA A 57 -17.38 3.16 1.11
C ALA A 57 -17.25 2.45 -0.25
N ALA A 58 -17.71 3.09 -1.35
CA ALA A 58 -17.69 2.54 -2.70
C ALA A 58 -16.41 2.90 -3.49
N THR A 59 -15.57 3.82 -2.98
CA THR A 59 -14.32 4.22 -3.64
C THR A 59 -13.07 3.52 -3.07
N ARG A 60 -13.21 2.72 -2.02
CA ARG A 60 -12.07 2.02 -1.38
C ARG A 60 -11.49 0.97 -2.32
N CYS A 61 -10.19 1.04 -2.58
CA CYS A 61 -9.51 0.13 -3.51
C CYS A 61 -9.67 -1.34 -3.09
N ILE A 62 -9.62 -1.62 -1.79
CA ILE A 62 -9.76 -2.97 -1.20
C ILE A 62 -11.09 -3.68 -1.53
N GLN A 63 -12.13 -2.93 -1.91
CA GLN A 63 -13.41 -3.53 -2.27
C GLN A 63 -13.29 -4.33 -3.58
N CYS A 64 -12.41 -3.91 -4.47
CA CYS A 64 -12.25 -4.49 -5.81
C CYS A 64 -10.92 -5.20 -6.01
N HIS A 65 -9.85 -4.71 -5.36
CA HIS A 65 -8.49 -5.17 -5.56
C HIS A 65 -7.92 -5.85 -4.30
N ALA A 66 -7.15 -6.91 -4.49
CA ALA A 66 -6.25 -7.40 -3.45
C ALA A 66 -4.99 -6.53 -3.45
N GLY A 67 -4.53 -6.09 -2.28
CA GLY A 67 -3.29 -5.32 -2.12
C GLY A 67 -2.06 -6.20 -1.90
N PRO A 68 -0.86 -5.61 -1.73
CA PRO A 68 0.35 -6.34 -1.37
C PRO A 68 0.14 -7.24 -0.14
N GLY A 69 0.62 -8.48 -0.21
CA GLY A 69 0.52 -9.47 0.87
C GLY A 69 -0.90 -10.01 1.12
N ARG A 70 -1.91 -9.64 0.32
CA ARG A 70 -3.29 -10.12 0.46
C ARG A 70 -3.67 -11.02 -0.70
N SER A 71 -4.26 -12.17 -0.37
CA SER A 71 -4.70 -13.16 -1.37
C SER A 71 -6.05 -12.84 -2.02
N ALA A 72 -6.87 -11.96 -1.42
CA ALA A 72 -8.20 -11.65 -1.92
C ALA A 72 -8.62 -10.18 -1.69
N ALA A 73 -9.40 -9.67 -2.64
CA ALA A 73 -10.22 -8.46 -2.49
C ALA A 73 -11.50 -8.79 -1.70
N ALA A 74 -12.27 -7.77 -1.30
CA ALA A 74 -13.60 -8.01 -0.75
C ALA A 74 -14.53 -8.74 -1.73
N VAL A 75 -14.38 -8.49 -3.04
CA VAL A 75 -15.08 -9.21 -4.11
C VAL A 75 -14.07 -10.02 -4.95
N PRO A 76 -13.97 -11.34 -4.75
CA PRO A 76 -13.02 -12.19 -5.48
C PRO A 76 -13.21 -12.11 -7.00
N GLY A 77 -12.10 -11.99 -7.75
CA GLY A 77 -12.10 -12.03 -9.21
C GLY A 77 -12.66 -10.79 -9.91
N PHE A 78 -13.11 -9.77 -9.18
CA PHE A 78 -13.68 -8.56 -9.78
C PHE A 78 -12.63 -7.68 -10.47
N ALA A 79 -11.45 -7.57 -9.87
CA ALA A 79 -10.32 -6.83 -10.43
C ALA A 79 -8.99 -7.55 -10.16
N PRO A 80 -7.94 -7.31 -10.97
CA PRO A 80 -6.64 -7.90 -10.70
C PRO A 80 -6.05 -7.41 -9.37
N PRO A 81 -5.15 -8.18 -8.74
CA PRO A 81 -4.40 -7.68 -7.59
C PRO A 81 -3.60 -6.43 -7.98
N LEU A 82 -3.44 -5.52 -7.02
CA LEU A 82 -2.57 -4.36 -7.13
C LEU A 82 -1.38 -4.60 -6.20
N ASP A 83 -0.30 -5.09 -6.79
CA ASP A 83 0.97 -5.31 -6.11
C ASP A 83 2.13 -4.89 -7.03
N ARG A 84 3.35 -4.95 -6.48
CA ARG A 84 4.56 -4.58 -7.18
C ARG A 84 4.72 -5.36 -8.47
N ARG A 85 4.48 -6.68 -8.44
CA ARG A 85 4.62 -7.56 -9.60
C ARG A 85 3.69 -7.09 -10.71
N GLN A 86 2.41 -6.90 -10.40
CA GLN A 86 1.45 -6.41 -11.35
C GLN A 86 1.86 -5.04 -11.87
N LEU A 87 2.07 -4.03 -11.02
CA LEU A 87 2.29 -2.68 -11.51
C LEU A 87 3.61 -2.51 -12.26
N ARG A 88 4.70 -3.14 -11.81
CA ARG A 88 6.05 -2.85 -12.30
C ARG A 88 6.63 -3.85 -13.30
N GLU A 89 6.08 -5.05 -13.42
CA GLU A 89 6.53 -5.98 -14.45
C GLU A 89 5.85 -5.70 -15.78
N THR A 90 6.60 -5.95 -16.85
CA THR A 90 6.12 -5.84 -18.23
C THR A 90 5.26 -7.04 -18.56
N LEU A 91 4.00 -6.99 -18.15
CA LEU A 91 3.02 -8.06 -18.36
C LEU A 91 2.08 -7.72 -19.51
N PRO A 92 1.71 -8.69 -20.37
CA PRO A 92 0.62 -8.53 -21.33
C PRO A 92 -0.68 -8.24 -20.57
N ARG A 93 -1.36 -7.15 -20.92
CA ARG A 93 -2.59 -6.73 -20.24
C ARG A 93 -3.61 -6.22 -21.25
N ARG A 94 -4.85 -6.70 -21.12
CA ARG A 94 -6.06 -6.11 -21.72
C ARG A 94 -5.91 -5.81 -23.23
N GLY A 95 -5.21 -6.68 -23.96
CA GLY A 95 -5.06 -6.59 -25.42
C GLY A 95 -4.07 -5.53 -25.94
N GLY A 96 -3.35 -4.82 -25.07
CA GLY A 96 -2.29 -3.87 -25.46
C GLY A 96 -0.88 -4.48 -25.40
N PRO A 97 0.14 -3.78 -25.94
CA PRO A 97 1.53 -4.15 -25.76
C PRO A 97 1.89 -4.29 -24.27
N PRO A 98 2.74 -5.25 -23.87
CA PRO A 98 3.22 -5.35 -22.50
C PRO A 98 3.90 -4.04 -22.07
N VAL A 99 3.39 -3.43 -21.00
CA VAL A 99 3.93 -2.19 -20.42
C VAL A 99 3.95 -2.30 -18.90
N ALA A 100 5.02 -1.79 -18.30
CA ALA A 100 5.08 -1.52 -16.87
C ALA A 100 4.48 -0.14 -16.57
N TYR A 101 3.92 0.02 -15.38
CA TYR A 101 3.56 1.34 -14.89
C TYR A 101 4.80 2.03 -14.32
N GLU A 102 4.84 3.33 -14.54
CA GLU A 102 5.58 4.28 -13.71
C GLU A 102 4.60 5.05 -12.83
N ARG A 103 5.10 5.71 -11.76
CA ARG A 103 4.27 6.52 -10.86
C ARG A 103 3.38 7.51 -11.64
N ALA A 104 3.97 8.23 -12.60
CA ALA A 104 3.24 9.21 -13.40
C ALA A 104 2.11 8.58 -14.22
N SER A 105 2.36 7.43 -14.87
CA SER A 105 1.34 6.75 -15.65
C SER A 105 0.27 6.11 -14.77
N PHE A 106 0.63 5.64 -13.56
CA PHE A 106 -0.31 5.18 -12.55
C PHE A 106 -1.23 6.31 -12.08
N CYS A 107 -0.70 7.47 -11.72
CA CYS A 107 -1.53 8.62 -11.32
C CYS A 107 -2.47 9.07 -12.44
N ARG A 108 -1.97 9.13 -13.69
CA ARG A 108 -2.83 9.39 -14.86
C ARG A 108 -3.93 8.34 -14.98
N THR A 109 -3.60 7.06 -14.80
CA THR A 109 -4.56 5.96 -14.89
C THR A 109 -5.63 6.06 -13.79
N LEU A 110 -5.29 6.41 -12.56
CA LEU A 110 -6.28 6.63 -11.49
C LEU A 110 -7.27 7.76 -11.83
N ARG A 111 -6.77 8.85 -12.40
CA ARG A 111 -7.58 10.05 -12.71
C ARG A 111 -8.41 9.89 -13.98
N THR A 112 -7.86 9.23 -15.01
CA THR A 112 -8.46 9.17 -16.36
C THR A 112 -9.04 7.79 -16.70
N GLY A 113 -8.56 6.75 -16.01
CA GLY A 113 -8.81 5.34 -16.32
C GLY A 113 -8.33 4.92 -17.70
N VAL A 114 -7.26 5.54 -18.19
CA VAL A 114 -6.53 5.08 -19.37
C VAL A 114 -5.16 4.63 -18.92
N ASP A 115 -4.82 3.39 -19.23
CA ASP A 115 -3.57 2.76 -18.82
C ASP A 115 -2.36 3.17 -19.70
N PRO A 116 -1.12 2.76 -19.36
CA PRO A 116 0.06 3.14 -20.14
C PRO A 116 0.07 2.58 -21.57
N ALA A 117 -0.69 1.53 -21.85
CA ALA A 117 -0.87 0.96 -23.19
C ALA A 117 -2.05 1.64 -23.94
N HIS A 118 -2.59 2.74 -23.40
CA HIS A 118 -3.75 3.47 -23.93
C HIS A 118 -5.05 2.65 -23.92
N VAL A 119 -5.12 1.59 -23.11
CA VAL A 119 -6.34 0.82 -22.93
C VAL A 119 -7.23 1.50 -21.90
N THR A 120 -8.51 1.66 -22.22
CA THR A 120 -9.51 2.22 -21.29
C THR A 120 -9.94 1.15 -20.28
N LEU A 121 -9.90 1.52 -19.00
CA LEU A 121 -10.31 0.65 -17.89
C LEU A 121 -11.84 0.54 -17.80
N PRO A 122 -12.37 -0.58 -17.26
CA PRO A 122 -13.80 -0.77 -17.07
C PRO A 122 -14.48 0.42 -16.39
N ARG A 123 -15.69 0.76 -16.83
CA ARG A 123 -16.47 1.89 -16.27
C ARG A 123 -16.73 1.76 -14.76
N ALA A 124 -16.74 0.52 -14.26
CA ALA A 124 -16.92 0.21 -12.85
C ALA A 124 -15.72 0.61 -11.97
N MET A 125 -14.53 0.85 -12.55
CA MET A 125 -13.41 1.43 -11.80
C MET A 125 -13.62 2.94 -11.67
N PRO A 126 -13.63 3.52 -10.47
CA PRO A 126 -13.78 4.96 -10.30
C PRO A 126 -12.64 5.75 -10.96
N ARG A 127 -12.96 6.99 -11.36
CA ARG A 127 -12.00 8.04 -11.72
C ARG A 127 -11.80 8.91 -10.49
N PHE A 128 -10.59 8.90 -9.96
CA PHE A 128 -10.29 9.51 -8.66
C PHE A 128 -9.81 10.94 -8.81
N ASP A 129 -10.27 11.81 -7.91
CA ASP A 129 -9.73 13.17 -7.73
C ASP A 129 -8.55 13.15 -6.75
N ALA A 130 -7.59 12.27 -7.02
CA ALA A 130 -6.42 12.08 -6.16
C ALA A 130 -5.42 13.22 -6.37
N ASP A 131 -5.01 13.90 -5.31
CA ASP A 131 -3.87 14.81 -5.37
C ASP A 131 -2.55 14.05 -5.58
N ASP A 132 -1.46 14.77 -5.88
CA ASP A 132 -0.17 14.13 -6.17
C ASP A 132 0.43 13.41 -4.95
N GLY A 133 0.17 13.89 -3.73
CA GLY A 133 0.63 13.27 -2.49
C GLY A 133 -0.13 11.98 -2.17
N GLN A 134 -1.44 11.97 -2.38
CA GLN A 134 -2.29 10.78 -2.25
C GLN A 134 -1.90 9.72 -3.27
N CYS A 135 -1.73 10.12 -4.54
CA CYS A 135 -1.28 9.20 -5.57
C CYS A 135 0.11 8.63 -5.27
N ALA A 136 1.04 9.48 -4.82
CA ALA A 136 2.39 9.05 -4.47
C ALA A 136 2.39 8.05 -3.31
N ALA A 137 1.60 8.30 -2.26
CA ALA A 137 1.46 7.39 -1.12
C ALA A 137 0.88 6.03 -1.53
N LEU A 138 -0.17 6.02 -2.39
CA LEU A 138 -0.71 4.78 -2.96
C LEU A 138 0.35 4.03 -3.78
N TRP A 139 1.09 4.73 -4.63
CA TRP A 139 2.15 4.11 -5.43
C TRP A 139 3.23 3.48 -4.55
N ASP A 140 3.68 4.17 -3.51
CA ASP A 140 4.72 3.67 -2.59
C ASP A 140 4.24 2.39 -1.89
N TYR A 141 3.00 2.39 -1.37
CA TYR A 141 2.40 1.20 -0.77
C TYR A 141 2.29 0.04 -1.77
N LEU A 142 1.72 0.28 -2.95
CA LEU A 142 1.44 -0.80 -3.90
C LEU A 142 2.72 -1.39 -4.53
N THR A 143 3.83 -0.64 -4.55
CA THR A 143 5.07 -1.04 -5.21
C THR A 143 6.23 -1.34 -4.26
N GLN A 144 5.98 -1.34 -2.95
CA GLN A 144 6.93 -1.80 -1.94
C GLN A 144 7.46 -3.20 -2.27
N ALA A 145 8.66 -3.52 -1.77
CA ALA A 145 9.17 -4.89 -1.85
C ALA A 145 8.19 -5.86 -1.15
N PRO A 146 8.03 -7.09 -1.66
CA PRO A 146 7.30 -8.12 -0.92
C PRO A 146 7.89 -8.23 0.48
N SER A 147 7.04 -8.27 1.50
CA SER A 147 7.45 -8.73 2.82
C SER A 147 7.82 -10.21 2.69
N GLU A 148 9.04 -10.57 3.09
CA GLU A 148 9.53 -11.95 3.10
C GLU A 148 8.75 -12.84 4.08
#